data_AF-A0A4Q2UC87-F1
#
_entry.id   AF-A0A4Q2UC87-F1
#
_cell.length_a   1.000
_cell.length_b   1.000
_cell.length_c   1.000
_cell.angle_alpha   90.00
_cell.angle_beta   90.00
_cell.angle_gamma   90.00
#
_symmetry.space_group_name_H-M   'P 1'
#
loop_
_entity.id
_entity.type
_entity.pdbx_description
1 polymer ?
#
loop_
_entity_poly.entity_id
_entity_poly.type
_entity_poly.pdbx_seq_one_letter_code
_entity_poly.pdbx_strand_id
1 'polypeptide(L)'
;MKTLNYSRYDSLMQLIVLPMYIGLLDWIMIGHAYWDNWTTFGAATGIVFVESFVNWLINNYIALFTNRRLTDPKRYIKPALIRFGLTGTSSSINATLLYGVFWAIDLPGFELNIVRFGLAMLYTLVIVFIVVIAYEAMDTFLYWQ
;
A
#
# COMPACT_ATOMS: atom_id res chain seq x y z
N MET A 1 -17.00 -16.98 7.68
CA MET A 1 -16.53 -15.57 7.76
C MET A 1 -16.21 -15.12 6.34
N LYS A 2 -16.77 -13.99 5.87
CA LYS A 2 -16.38 -13.44 4.56
C LYS A 2 -14.88 -13.11 4.63
N THR A 3 -14.10 -13.72 3.75
CA THR A 3 -12.66 -13.47 3.63
C THR A 3 -12.39 -11.97 3.51
N LEU A 4 -11.26 -11.49 4.04
CA LEU A 4 -10.79 -10.11 3.87
C LEU A 4 -10.41 -9.78 2.41
N ASN A 5 -10.65 -10.70 1.47
CA ASN A 5 -10.47 -10.45 0.05
C ASN A 5 -11.67 -9.63 -0.45
N TYR A 6 -11.39 -8.48 -1.04
CA TYR A 6 -12.35 -7.60 -1.68
C TYR A 6 -12.85 -8.21 -3.00
N SER A 7 -11.97 -8.88 -3.76
CA SER A 7 -12.28 -9.63 -4.98
C SER A 7 -11.55 -10.98 -5.04
N ARG A 8 -12.07 -11.90 -5.87
CA ARG A 8 -11.37 -13.16 -6.23
C ARG A 8 -10.05 -12.91 -6.95
N TYR A 9 -9.89 -11.75 -7.57
CA TYR A 9 -8.67 -11.37 -8.30
C TYR A 9 -7.66 -10.61 -7.45
N ASP A 10 -8.01 -10.22 -6.21
CA ASP A 10 -7.11 -9.47 -5.33
C ASP A 10 -5.81 -10.22 -5.08
N SER A 11 -5.90 -11.51 -4.81
CA SER A 11 -4.73 -12.33 -4.49
C SER A 11 -3.74 -12.36 -5.66
N LEU A 12 -4.24 -12.39 -6.89
CA LEU A 12 -3.42 -12.38 -8.11
C LEU A 12 -2.82 -10.99 -8.36
N MET A 13 -3.63 -9.93 -8.21
CA MET A 13 -3.16 -8.56 -8.33
C MET A 13 -2.08 -8.26 -7.28
N GLN A 14 -2.25 -8.74 -6.06
CA GLN A 14 -1.25 -8.61 -4.99
C GLN A 14 0.04 -9.38 -5.29
N LEU A 15 -0.04 -10.59 -5.83
CA LEU A 15 1.15 -11.36 -6.20
C LEU A 15 2.05 -10.60 -7.20
N ILE A 16 1.45 -9.79 -8.07
CA ILE A 16 2.18 -9.02 -9.09
C ILE A 16 2.58 -7.64 -8.58
N VAL A 17 1.65 -6.91 -7.95
CA VAL A 17 1.84 -5.52 -7.52
C VAL A 17 2.74 -5.43 -6.29
N LEU A 18 2.60 -6.35 -5.34
CA LEU A 18 3.29 -6.29 -4.06
C LEU A 18 4.83 -6.40 -4.20
N PRO A 19 5.40 -7.32 -5.00
CA PRO A 19 6.86 -7.36 -5.18
C PRO A 19 7.41 -6.10 -5.85
N MET A 20 6.71 -5.57 -6.85
CA MET A 20 7.12 -4.32 -7.52
C MET A 20 7.03 -3.13 -6.56
N TYR A 21 5.97 -3.08 -5.75
CA TYR A 21 5.79 -2.06 -4.71
C TYR A 21 6.91 -2.10 -3.69
N ILE A 22 7.21 -3.28 -3.14
CA ILE A 22 8.27 -3.47 -2.14
C ILE A 22 9.62 -3.03 -2.71
N GLY A 23 10.01 -3.55 -3.88
CA GLY A 23 11.32 -3.25 -4.45
C GLY A 23 11.54 -1.77 -4.76
N LEU A 24 10.50 -1.08 -5.27
CA LEU A 24 10.57 0.36 -5.52
C LEU A 24 10.54 1.18 -4.22
N LEU A 25 9.71 0.79 -3.25
CA LEU A 25 9.63 1.50 -1.97
C LEU A 25 10.95 1.40 -1.21
N ASP A 26 11.50 0.20 -1.10
CA ASP A 26 12.80 -0.06 -0.48
C ASP A 26 13.90 0.75 -1.17
N TRP A 27 13.94 0.73 -2.50
CA TRP A 27 14.92 1.51 -3.27
C TRP A 27 14.76 3.02 -3.06
N ILE A 28 13.54 3.55 -2.98
CA ILE A 28 13.31 4.98 -2.71
C ILE A 28 13.78 5.35 -1.30
N MET A 29 13.47 4.52 -0.29
CA MET A 29 13.82 4.81 1.10
C MET A 29 15.31 4.66 1.38
N ILE A 30 15.93 3.58 0.89
CA ILE A 30 17.30 3.17 1.24
C ILE A 30 18.31 3.64 0.18
N GLY A 31 17.91 3.78 -1.07
CA GLY A 31 18.78 4.13 -2.19
C GLY A 31 19.59 2.94 -2.72
N HIS A 32 20.78 3.21 -3.24
CA HIS A 32 21.63 2.19 -3.88
C HIS A 32 22.01 1.04 -2.96
N ALA A 33 22.18 1.30 -1.65
CA ALA A 33 22.51 0.27 -0.66
C ALA A 33 21.50 -0.87 -0.59
N TYR A 34 20.25 -0.65 -1.04
CA TYR A 34 19.26 -1.72 -1.16
C TYR A 34 19.67 -2.83 -2.13
N TRP A 35 20.33 -2.47 -3.24
CA TRP A 35 20.76 -3.43 -4.26
C TRP A 35 22.17 -3.97 -4.00
N ASP A 36 23.02 -3.18 -3.34
CA ASP A 36 24.43 -3.50 -3.19
C ASP A 36 24.74 -4.34 -1.94
N ASN A 37 23.85 -4.33 -0.93
CA ASN A 37 24.05 -5.06 0.32
C ASN A 37 22.97 -6.13 0.52
N TRP A 38 23.37 -7.40 0.47
CA TRP A 38 22.47 -8.55 0.64
C TRP A 38 21.72 -8.58 1.98
N THR A 39 22.35 -8.13 3.06
CA THR A 39 21.72 -8.04 4.38
C THR A 39 20.62 -6.97 4.36
N THR A 40 20.92 -5.81 3.78
CA THR A 40 19.96 -4.71 3.62
C THR A 40 18.80 -5.13 2.72
N PHE A 41 19.08 -5.75 1.58
CA PHE A 41 18.07 -6.28 0.67
C PHE A 41 17.12 -7.24 1.38
N GLY A 42 17.65 -8.29 2.02
CA GLY A 42 16.84 -9.33 2.65
C GLY A 42 16.04 -8.82 3.85
N ALA A 43 16.67 -8.00 4.70
CA ALA A 43 16.01 -7.44 5.88
C ALA A 43 14.93 -6.42 5.49
N ALA A 44 15.24 -5.47 4.59
CA ALA A 44 14.28 -4.48 4.13
C ALA A 44 13.08 -5.15 3.46
N THR A 45 13.32 -5.98 2.45
CA THR A 45 12.23 -6.65 1.73
C THR A 45 11.40 -7.55 2.62
N GLY A 46 12.00 -8.25 3.59
CA GLY A 46 11.27 -9.03 4.58
C GLY A 46 10.37 -8.18 5.47
N ILE A 47 10.88 -7.08 6.01
CA ILE A 47 10.13 -6.15 6.86
C ILE A 47 9.00 -5.51 6.06
N VAL A 48 9.29 -4.95 4.88
CA VAL A 48 8.29 -4.30 4.03
C VAL A 48 7.22 -5.30 3.57
N PHE A 49 7.60 -6.54 3.25
CA PHE A 49 6.63 -7.56 2.87
C PHE A 49 5.60 -7.81 3.98
N VAL A 50 6.05 -8.04 5.21
CA VAL A 50 5.16 -8.29 6.36
C VAL A 50 4.28 -7.08 6.62
N GLU A 51 4.89 -5.89 6.61
CA GLU A 51 4.21 -4.64 6.90
C GLU A 51 3.16 -4.27 5.84
N SER A 52 3.53 -4.39 4.56
CA SER A 52 2.65 -4.15 3.41
C SER A 52 1.51 -5.17 3.36
N PHE A 53 1.75 -6.42 3.72
CA PHE A 53 0.70 -7.44 3.81
C PHE A 53 -0.33 -7.08 4.88
N VAL A 54 0.11 -6.62 6.06
CA VAL A 54 -0.78 -6.15 7.12
C VAL A 54 -1.57 -4.91 6.68
N ASN A 55 -0.90 -3.93 6.08
CA ASN A 55 -1.56 -2.73 5.56
C ASN A 55 -2.60 -3.05 4.47
N TRP A 56 -2.31 -4.03 3.62
CA TRP A 56 -3.29 -4.52 2.65
C TRP A 56 -4.55 -5.07 3.31
N LEU A 57 -4.42 -5.90 4.36
CA LEU A 57 -5.58 -6.41 5.10
C LEU A 57 -6.41 -5.27 5.72
N ILE A 58 -5.74 -4.24 6.26
CA ILE A 58 -6.40 -3.04 6.81
C ILE A 58 -7.13 -2.28 5.70
N ASN A 59 -6.47 -2.05 4.57
CA ASN A 59 -7.05 -1.33 3.43
C ASN A 59 -8.26 -2.07 2.84
N ASN A 60 -8.21 -3.40 2.75
CA ASN A 60 -9.37 -4.19 2.33
C ASN A 60 -10.52 -4.09 3.33
N TYR A 61 -10.22 -4.11 4.63
CA TYR A 61 -11.24 -3.91 5.66
C TYR A 61 -11.90 -2.53 5.53
N ILE A 62 -11.11 -1.46 5.32
CA ILE A 62 -11.60 -0.11 5.06
C ILE A 62 -12.49 -0.08 3.81
N ALA A 63 -12.07 -0.71 2.72
CA ALA A 63 -12.84 -0.78 1.47
C ALA A 63 -14.19 -1.48 1.67
N LEU A 64 -14.20 -2.65 2.32
CA LEU A 64 -15.41 -3.39 2.64
C LEU A 64 -16.34 -2.62 3.57
N PHE A 65 -15.80 -1.94 4.58
CA PHE A 65 -16.58 -1.10 5.48
C PHE A 65 -17.24 0.07 4.76
N THR A 66 -16.49 0.73 3.86
CA THR A 66 -16.98 1.85 3.05
C THR A 66 -18.12 1.40 2.14
N ASN A 67 -17.96 0.27 1.44
CA ASN A 67 -18.99 -0.27 0.56
C ASN A 67 -20.27 -0.69 1.29
N ARG A 68 -20.16 -1.22 2.51
CA ARG A 68 -21.33 -1.58 3.31
C ARG A 68 -22.12 -0.35 3.77
N ARG A 69 -21.45 0.78 4.01
CA ARG A 69 -22.10 2.01 4.49
C ARG A 69 -22.59 2.92 3.38
N LEU A 70 -21.95 2.88 2.22
CA LEU A 70 -22.26 3.76 1.09
C LEU A 70 -22.71 2.92 -0.10
N THR A 71 -23.94 2.42 -0.02
CA THR A 71 -24.53 1.49 -1.02
C THR A 71 -25.15 2.19 -2.22
N ASP A 72 -25.18 3.52 -2.29
CA ASP A 72 -25.80 4.25 -3.40
C ASP A 72 -24.87 4.25 -4.63
N PRO A 73 -25.19 3.46 -5.69
CA PRO A 73 -24.34 3.32 -6.86
C PRO A 73 -24.26 4.61 -7.69
N LYS A 74 -25.21 5.54 -7.52
CA LYS A 74 -25.23 6.81 -8.25
C LYS A 74 -24.20 7.82 -7.72
N ARG A 75 -23.50 7.50 -6.62
CA ARG A 75 -22.58 8.40 -5.92
C ARG A 75 -21.14 7.91 -5.90
N TYR A 76 -20.65 7.20 -6.92
CA TYR A 76 -19.30 6.58 -6.97
C TYR A 76 -18.12 7.49 -6.53
N ILE A 77 -18.19 8.80 -6.80
CA ILE A 77 -17.13 9.75 -6.43
C ILE A 77 -16.93 9.84 -4.90
N LYS A 78 -18.02 9.84 -4.12
CA LYS A 78 -17.95 10.07 -2.67
C LYS A 78 -17.31 8.89 -1.91
N PRO A 79 -17.72 7.62 -2.14
CA PRO A 79 -17.04 6.45 -1.60
C PRO A 79 -15.57 6.39 -2.02
N ALA A 80 -15.25 6.70 -3.28
CA ALA A 80 -13.87 6.70 -3.78
C ALA A 80 -12.98 7.68 -3.00
N LEU A 81 -13.45 8.92 -2.78
CA LEU A 81 -12.72 9.93 -2.02
C LEU A 81 -12.55 9.54 -0.54
N ILE A 82 -13.60 8.98 0.09
CA ILE A 82 -13.53 8.52 1.48
C ILE A 82 -12.55 7.35 1.61
N ARG A 83 -12.62 6.39 0.68
CA ARG A 83 -11.73 5.24 0.64
C ARG A 83 -10.29 5.69 0.45
N PHE A 84 -10.02 6.55 -0.53
CA PHE A 84 -8.70 7.15 -0.75
C PHE A 84 -8.17 7.87 0.49
N GLY A 85 -9.00 8.68 1.16
CA GLY A 85 -8.60 9.36 2.40
C GLY A 85 -8.19 8.37 3.49
N LEU A 86 -9.04 7.37 3.77
CA LEU A 86 -8.79 6.40 4.84
C LEU A 86 -7.60 5.47 4.54
N THR A 87 -7.53 4.90 3.33
CA THR A 87 -6.44 4.01 2.93
C THR A 87 -5.13 4.78 2.71
N GLY A 88 -5.22 6.02 2.23
CA GLY A 88 -4.08 6.93 2.08
C GLY A 88 -3.47 7.27 3.44
N THR A 89 -4.29 7.61 4.43
CA THR A 89 -3.84 7.84 5.81
C THR A 89 -3.24 6.57 6.42
N SER A 90 -3.91 5.42 6.30
CA SER A 90 -3.39 4.13 6.81
C SER A 90 -2.01 3.82 6.22
N SER A 91 -1.88 3.90 4.90
CA SER A 91 -0.64 3.58 4.20
C SER A 91 0.47 4.61 4.46
N SER A 92 0.11 5.87 4.70
CA SER A 92 1.06 6.92 5.11
C SER A 92 1.63 6.67 6.51
N ILE A 93 0.77 6.23 7.45
CA ILE A 93 1.21 5.83 8.80
C ILE A 93 2.15 4.63 8.69
N ASN A 94 1.80 3.65 7.86
CA ASN A 94 2.59 2.46 7.57
C ASN A 94 4.00 2.86 7.06
N ALA A 95 4.08 3.60 5.94
CA ALA A 95 5.36 4.09 5.41
C ALA A 95 6.20 4.90 6.43
N THR A 96 5.54 5.66 7.32
CA THR A 96 6.20 6.37 8.43
C THR A 96 6.79 5.41 9.47
N LEU A 97 6.02 4.39 9.87
CA LEU A 97 6.48 3.33 10.77
C LEU A 97 7.65 2.57 10.16
N LEU A 98 7.56 2.20 8.89
CA LEU A 98 8.61 1.49 8.17
C LEU A 98 9.93 2.28 8.17
N TYR A 99 9.85 3.57 7.81
CA TYR A 99 11.01 4.47 7.84
C TYR A 99 11.61 4.59 9.24
N GLY A 100 10.77 4.65 10.27
CA GLY A 100 11.19 4.62 11.68
C GLY A 100 11.83 3.30 12.10
N VAL A 101 11.34 2.16 11.61
CA VAL A 101 11.91 0.83 11.87
C VAL A 101 13.31 0.72 11.25
N PHE A 102 13.49 1.13 9.99
CA PHE A 102 14.80 1.11 9.32
C PHE A 102 15.83 1.95 10.09
N TRP A 103 15.42 3.10 10.60
CA TRP A 103 16.25 3.92 11.47
C TRP A 103 16.56 3.22 12.80
N ALA A 104 15.54 2.66 13.47
CA ALA A 104 15.68 2.09 14.81
C ALA A 104 16.55 0.82 14.85
N ILE A 105 16.57 0.03 13.78
CA ILE A 105 17.42 -1.17 13.68
C ILE A 105 18.82 -0.88 13.13
N ASP A 106 19.14 0.39 12.87
CA ASP A 106 20.38 0.83 12.24
C ASP A 106 20.66 0.02 10.94
N LEU A 107 19.65 -0.02 10.06
CA LEU A 107 19.72 -0.84 8.86
C LEU A 107 20.94 -0.43 8.00
N PRO A 108 21.84 -1.35 7.62
CA PRO A 108 23.06 -0.97 6.93
C PRO A 108 22.80 -0.20 5.63
N GLY A 109 23.40 0.98 5.51
CA GLY A 109 23.23 1.86 4.33
C GLY A 109 21.94 2.66 4.29
N PHE A 110 21.09 2.57 5.32
CA PHE A 110 19.97 3.48 5.49
C PHE A 110 20.45 4.79 6.15
N GLU A 111 20.08 5.91 5.56
CA GLU A 111 20.39 7.25 6.07
C GLU A 111 19.10 8.06 6.19
N LEU A 112 18.97 8.83 7.27
CA LEU A 112 17.85 9.74 7.44
C LEU A 112 17.90 10.85 6.38
N ASN A 113 17.03 10.74 5.37
CA ASN A 113 16.88 11.70 4.30
C ASN A 113 15.39 12.05 4.08
N ILE A 114 15.03 13.28 4.44
CA ILE A 114 13.64 13.77 4.36
C ILE A 114 13.09 13.79 2.93
N VAL A 115 13.95 13.96 1.92
CA VAL A 115 13.54 13.95 0.51
C VAL A 115 13.14 12.54 0.10
N ARG A 116 13.94 11.53 0.47
CA ARG A 116 13.60 10.11 0.24
C ARG A 116 12.32 9.71 0.97
N PHE A 117 12.17 10.14 2.22
CA PHE A 117 10.93 9.93 2.97
C PHE A 117 9.71 10.56 2.25
N GLY A 118 9.81 11.82 1.83
CA GLY A 118 8.75 12.50 1.09
C GLY A 118 8.40 11.81 -0.24
N LEU A 119 9.40 11.32 -0.97
CA LEU A 119 9.19 10.55 -2.20
C LEU A 119 8.54 9.19 -1.93
N ALA A 120 8.91 8.51 -0.85
CA ALA A 120 8.28 7.24 -0.46
C ALA A 120 6.80 7.43 -0.07
N MET A 121 6.49 8.53 0.62
CA MET A 121 5.11 8.91 0.95
C MET A 121 4.30 9.22 -0.31
N LEU A 122 4.85 10.02 -1.22
CA LEU A 122 4.21 10.33 -2.51
C LEU A 122 3.97 9.05 -3.33
N TYR A 123 4.99 8.19 -3.45
CA TYR A 123 4.89 6.91 -4.14
C TYR A 123 3.77 6.05 -3.55
N THR A 124 3.71 5.93 -2.23
CA THR A 124 2.65 5.19 -1.53
C THR A 124 1.27 5.76 -1.83
N LEU A 125 1.10 7.08 -1.81
CA LEU A 125 -0.18 7.73 -2.13
C LEU A 125 -0.59 7.52 -3.60
N VAL A 126 0.35 7.53 -4.53
CA VAL A 126 0.09 7.23 -5.96
C VAL A 126 -0.38 5.80 -6.13
N ILE A 127 0.27 4.83 -5.47
CA ILE A 127 -0.15 3.42 -5.52
C ILE A 127 -1.55 3.25 -4.92
N VAL A 128 -1.83 3.87 -3.76
CA VAL A 128 -3.16 3.86 -3.16
C VAL A 128 -4.21 4.44 -4.11
N PHE A 129 -3.91 5.56 -4.77
CA PHE A 129 -4.81 6.18 -5.75
C PHE A 129 -5.14 5.23 -6.90
N ILE A 130 -4.12 4.58 -7.49
CA ILE A 130 -4.29 3.60 -8.57
C ILE A 130 -5.17 2.43 -8.11
N VAL A 131 -4.90 1.87 -6.92
CA VAL A 131 -5.65 0.73 -6.39
C VAL A 131 -7.12 1.11 -6.12
N VAL A 132 -7.38 2.29 -5.56
CA VAL A 132 -8.75 2.76 -5.34
C VAL A 132 -9.49 2.89 -6.66
N ILE A 133 -8.89 3.51 -7.68
CA ILE A 133 -9.51 3.61 -9.01
C ILE A 133 -9.78 2.23 -9.62
N ALA A 134 -8.83 1.31 -9.51
CA ALA A 134 -9.00 -0.05 -10.03
C ALA A 134 -10.20 -0.75 -9.36
N TYR A 135 -10.34 -0.63 -8.04
CA TYR A 135 -11.48 -1.22 -7.32
C TYR A 135 -12.80 -0.55 -7.67
N GLU A 136 -12.86 0.78 -7.77
CA GLU A 136 -14.09 1.48 -8.19
C GLU A 136 -14.48 1.12 -9.62
N ALA A 137 -13.50 0.98 -10.52
CA ALA A 137 -13.75 0.52 -11.89
C ALA A 137 -14.33 -0.90 -11.90
N MET A 138 -13.73 -1.83 -11.14
CA MET A 138 -14.24 -3.20 -11.01
C MET A 138 -15.66 -3.26 -10.45
N ASP A 139 -15.94 -2.52 -9.38
CA ASP A 139 -17.29 -2.43 -8.78
C ASP A 139 -18.31 -1.87 -9.79
N THR A 140 -17.90 -0.84 -10.55
CA THR A 140 -18.76 -0.25 -11.58
C THR A 140 -19.06 -1.26 -12.69
N PHE A 141 -18.05 -1.97 -13.21
CA PHE A 141 -18.26 -2.99 -14.24
C PHE A 141 -19.21 -4.10 -13.79
N LEU A 142 -19.10 -4.56 -12.53
CA LEU A 142 -20.00 -5.57 -11.97
C LEU A 142 -21.44 -5.09 -11.83
N TYR A 143 -21.68 -3.80 -11.65
CA TYR A 143 -23.02 -3.23 -11.54
C TYR A 143 -23.72 -3.05 -12.89
N TRP A 144 -22.96 -2.91 -13.99
CA TRP A 144 -23.51 -2.76 -15.34
C TRP A 144 -23.84 -4.08 -16.04
N GLN A 145 -23.38 -5.23 -15.50
CA GLN A 145 -23.75 -6.57 -15.96
C GLN A 145 -25.00 -7.08 -15.23
#